data_AF-A0A9D7TP06-F1
#
_entry.id   AF-A0A9D7TP06-F1
#
_cell.length_a   1.000
_cell.length_b   1.000
_cell.length_c   1.000
_cell.angle_alpha   90.00
_cell.angle_beta   90.00
_cell.angle_gamma   90.00
#
_symmetry.space_group_name_H-M   'P 1'
#
loop_
_entity.id
_entity.type
_entity.pdbx_description
1 polymer ?
#
loop_
_entity_poly.entity_id
_entity_poly.type
_entity_poly.pdbx_seq_one_letter_code
_entity_poly.pdbx_strand_id
1 'polypeptide(L)'
;MKAILQINAVIEILAGFVLLFNPQLLLYNANPELQGIAVAKLYGICAFCFGLITHIVSKQFVYNLMFKRIILVVITFHFVVALYIFSLYNQSITPHPGAAILHASLAGIFILIYLKNMQKFSL
;
A
#
# COMPACT_ATOMS: atom_id res chain seq x y z
N MET A 1 -12.75 0.15 10.62
CA MET A 1 -13.06 0.42 9.19
C MET A 1 -12.46 1.75 8.75
N LYS A 2 -12.91 2.91 9.22
CA LYS A 2 -12.24 4.21 8.97
C LYS A 2 -10.72 4.20 9.27
N ALA A 3 -10.32 3.55 10.36
CA ALA A 3 -8.92 3.37 10.72
C ALA A 3 -8.07 2.68 9.63
N ILE A 4 -8.63 1.73 8.87
CA ILE A 4 -7.91 1.09 7.75
C ILE A 4 -7.54 2.15 6.70
N LEU A 5 -8.50 2.98 6.32
CA LEU A 5 -8.30 4.05 5.34
C LEU A 5 -7.29 5.09 5.84
N GLN A 6 -7.35 5.44 7.13
CA GLN A 6 -6.42 6.40 7.73
C GLN A 6 -4.99 5.86 7.84
N ILE A 7 -4.83 4.60 8.26
CA ILE A 7 -3.52 3.95 8.33
C ILE A 7 -2.94 3.80 6.92
N ASN A 8 -3.72 3.31 5.96
CA ASN A 8 -3.33 3.25 4.54
C ASN A 8 -2.85 4.62 4.05
N ALA A 9 -3.65 5.66 4.28
CA ALA A 9 -3.31 7.02 3.86
C ALA A 9 -1.95 7.47 4.37
N VAL A 10 -1.68 7.29 5.67
CA VAL A 10 -0.41 7.68 6.27
C VAL A 10 0.75 6.88 5.69
N ILE A 11 0.61 5.55 5.62
CA ILE A 11 1.70 4.68 5.13
C ILE A 11 2.00 4.97 3.66
N GLU A 12 0.99 5.07 2.80
CA GLU A 12 1.17 5.26 1.36
C GLU A 12 1.67 6.67 1.02
N ILE A 13 1.26 7.71 1.77
CA ILE A 13 1.85 9.06 1.65
C ILE A 13 3.34 9.03 2.02
N LEU A 14 3.70 8.41 3.14
CA LEU A 14 5.10 8.32 3.59
C LEU A 14 5.94 7.49 2.62
N ALA A 15 5.46 6.32 2.21
CA ALA A 15 6.13 5.46 1.25
C ALA A 15 6.32 6.16 -0.09
N GLY A 16 5.28 6.83 -0.59
CA GLY A 16 5.33 7.59 -1.83
C GLY A 16 6.33 8.74 -1.78
N PHE A 17 6.35 9.49 -0.67
CA PHE A 17 7.33 10.54 -0.44
C PHE A 17 8.76 9.98 -0.42
N VAL A 18 9.00 8.91 0.35
CA VAL A 18 10.32 8.27 0.45
C VAL A 18 10.81 7.80 -0.92
N LEU A 19 9.97 7.11 -1.71
CA LEU A 19 10.39 6.59 -3.01
C LEU A 19 10.60 7.67 -4.08
N LEU A 20 9.91 8.82 -3.98
CA LEU A 20 10.12 9.94 -4.89
C LEU A 20 11.52 10.55 -4.74
N PHE A 21 12.00 10.66 -3.50
CA PHE A 21 13.27 11.31 -3.17
C PHE A 21 14.43 10.32 -2.96
N ASN A 22 14.14 9.08 -2.59
CA ASN A 22 15.12 8.03 -2.33
C ASN A 22 14.68 6.68 -2.94
N PRO A 23 14.55 6.60 -4.28
CA PRO A 23 14.13 5.39 -4.99
C PRO A 23 15.10 4.20 -4.82
N GLN A 24 16.35 4.47 -4.41
CA GLN A 24 17.37 3.44 -4.21
C GLN A 24 17.00 2.45 -3.09
N LEU A 25 16.19 2.88 -2.11
CA LEU A 25 15.69 2.01 -1.04
C LEU A 25 14.86 0.83 -1.56
N LEU A 26 14.26 0.95 -2.74
CA LEU A 26 13.54 -0.15 -3.38
C LEU A 26 14.42 -0.99 -4.32
N LEU A 27 15.41 -0.37 -4.97
CA LEU A 27 16.13 -0.95 -6.11
C LEU A 27 17.47 -1.61 -5.76
N TYR A 28 18.05 -1.32 -4.58
CA TYR A 28 19.35 -1.85 -4.12
C TYR A 28 20.40 -2.04 -5.19
N ASN A 29 20.67 -0.93 -5.85
CA ASN A 29 21.81 -0.82 -6.73
C ASN A 29 22.43 0.53 -6.44
N ALA A 30 23.73 0.55 -6.17
CA ALA A 30 24.47 1.80 -5.97
C ALA A 30 24.46 2.65 -7.26
N ASN A 31 24.33 2.00 -8.42
CA ASN A 31 24.15 2.59 -9.74
C ASN A 31 22.91 1.98 -10.43
N PRO A 32 21.69 2.24 -9.93
CA PRO A 32 20.49 1.70 -10.54
C PRO A 32 20.35 2.25 -11.96
N GLU A 33 19.93 1.39 -12.89
CA GLU A 33 19.61 1.84 -14.24
C GLU A 33 18.56 2.96 -14.19
N LEU A 34 18.70 3.94 -15.08
CA LEU A 34 17.81 5.11 -15.12
C LEU A 34 16.33 4.71 -15.24
N GLN A 35 16.04 3.61 -15.94
CA GLN A 35 14.70 3.06 -16.08
C GLN A 35 14.16 2.53 -14.75
N GLY A 36 14.98 1.82 -13.96
CA GLY A 36 14.61 1.36 -12.62
C GLY A 36 14.27 2.54 -11.70
N ILE A 37 15.10 3.59 -11.72
CA ILE A 37 14.85 4.83 -10.95
C ILE A 37 13.52 5.46 -11.36
N ALA A 38 13.27 5.60 -12.66
CA ALA A 38 12.03 6.18 -13.17
C ALA A 38 10.79 5.37 -12.72
N VAL A 39 10.86 4.03 -12.79
CA VAL A 39 9.78 3.14 -12.34
C VAL A 39 9.57 3.24 -10.83
N ALA A 40 10.62 3.25 -10.02
CA ALA A 40 10.50 3.38 -8.57
C ALA A 40 9.88 4.72 -8.17
N LYS A 41 10.26 5.82 -8.84
CA LYS A 41 9.63 7.13 -8.63
C LYS A 41 8.16 7.15 -9.06
N LEU A 42 7.83 6.54 -10.21
CA LEU A 42 6.45 6.43 -10.66
C LEU A 42 5.60 5.64 -9.65
N TYR A 43 6.13 4.52 -9.15
CA TYR A 43 5.49 3.75 -8.08
C TYR A 43 5.31 4.59 -6.80
N GLY A 44 6.30 5.40 -6.43
CA GLY A 44 6.19 6.37 -5.34
C GLY A 44 5.09 7.42 -5.56
N ILE A 45 4.95 7.97 -6.77
CA ILE A 45 3.86 8.90 -7.12
C ILE A 45 2.51 8.19 -6.98
N CYS A 46 2.38 6.97 -7.48
CA CYS A 46 1.16 6.18 -7.36
C CYS A 46 0.78 5.93 -5.89
N ALA A 47 1.76 5.55 -5.05
CA ALA A 47 1.56 5.37 -3.61
C ALA A 47 1.12 6.69 -2.94
N PHE A 48 1.78 7.81 -3.23
CA PHE A 48 1.43 9.11 -2.68
C PHE A 48 -0.01 9.53 -3.05
N CYS A 49 -0.38 9.41 -4.34
CA CYS A 49 -1.72 9.68 -4.82
C CYS A 49 -2.77 8.76 -4.18
N PHE A 50 -2.47 7.47 -4.07
CA PHE A 50 -3.37 6.51 -3.42
C PHE A 50 -3.57 6.83 -1.93
N GLY A 51 -2.50 7.24 -1.24
CA GLY A 51 -2.55 7.72 0.13
C GLY A 51 -3.41 8.99 0.29
N LEU A 52 -3.28 9.97 -0.60
CA LEU A 52 -4.13 11.17 -0.61
C LEU A 52 -5.60 10.85 -0.88
N ILE A 53 -5.89 10.02 -1.88
CA ILE A 53 -7.26 9.60 -2.22
C ILE A 53 -7.89 8.91 -1.02
N THR A 54 -7.18 7.94 -0.42
CA THR A 54 -7.69 7.23 0.76
C THR A 54 -7.84 8.13 1.98
N HIS A 55 -7.00 9.17 2.13
CA HIS A 55 -7.18 10.20 3.15
C HIS A 55 -8.51 10.94 2.96
N ILE A 56 -8.77 11.45 1.75
CA ILE A 56 -10.00 12.19 1.43
C ILE A 56 -11.23 11.30 1.66
N VAL A 57 -11.19 10.07 1.15
CA VAL A 57 -12.25 9.07 1.32
C VAL A 57 -12.50 8.76 2.80
N SER A 58 -11.45 8.70 3.62
CA SER A 58 -11.57 8.45 5.06
C SER A 58 -12.37 9.54 5.80
N LYS A 59 -12.35 10.78 5.31
CA LYS A 59 -13.09 11.90 5.91
C LYS A 59 -14.60 11.75 5.72
N GLN A 60 -15.03 11.11 4.64
CA GLN A 60 -16.42 10.88 4.28
C GLN A 60 -16.92 9.48 4.66
N PHE A 61 -16.16 8.75 5.48
CA PHE A 61 -16.45 7.36 5.81
C PHE A 61 -17.83 7.18 6.46
N VAL A 62 -18.64 6.31 5.85
CA VAL A 62 -19.90 5.81 6.40
C VAL A 62 -20.02 4.31 6.19
N TYR A 63 -20.81 3.63 7.02
CA TYR A 63 -21.02 2.18 6.89
C TYR A 63 -22.04 1.87 5.78
N ASN A 64 -21.58 1.79 4.54
CA ASN A 64 -22.39 1.33 3.40
C ASN A 64 -21.60 0.36 2.49
N LEU A 65 -22.29 -0.19 1.49
CA LEU A 65 -21.72 -1.16 0.55
C LEU A 65 -20.52 -0.60 -0.25
N MET A 66 -20.53 0.68 -0.59
CA MET A 66 -19.43 1.33 -1.31
C MET A 66 -18.15 1.33 -0.47
N PHE A 67 -18.22 1.77 0.79
CA PHE A 67 -17.06 1.77 1.68
C PHE A 67 -16.57 0.37 2.03
N LYS A 68 -17.47 -0.61 2.12
CA LYS A 68 -17.10 -2.04 2.26
C LYS A 68 -16.21 -2.49 1.09
N ARG A 69 -16.61 -2.18 -0.14
CA ARG A 69 -15.86 -2.52 -1.36
C ARG A 69 -14.52 -1.77 -1.43
N ILE A 70 -14.50 -0.48 -1.11
CA ILE A 70 -13.25 0.30 -1.07
C ILE A 70 -12.25 -0.30 -0.08
N ILE A 71 -12.69 -0.67 1.12
CA ILE A 71 -11.81 -1.29 2.13
C ILE A 71 -11.27 -2.63 1.65
N LEU A 72 -12.11 -3.47 1.03
CA LEU A 72 -11.66 -4.74 0.45
C LEU A 72 -10.64 -4.51 -0.67
N VAL A 73 -10.83 -3.50 -1.52
CA VAL A 73 -9.84 -3.13 -2.55
C VAL A 73 -8.51 -2.70 -1.92
N VAL A 74 -8.52 -1.90 -0.85
CA VAL A 74 -7.31 -1.52 -0.10
C VAL A 74 -6.59 -2.76 0.46
N ILE A 75 -7.33 -3.71 1.05
CA ILE A 75 -6.76 -4.95 1.58
C ILE A 75 -6.12 -5.79 0.45
N THR A 76 -6.85 -5.99 -0.64
CA THR A 76 -6.38 -6.74 -1.81
C THR A 76 -5.16 -6.07 -2.43
N PHE A 77 -5.13 -4.74 -2.53
CA PHE A 77 -3.98 -3.99 -3.01
C PHE A 77 -2.72 -4.34 -2.22
N HIS A 78 -2.75 -4.22 -0.89
CA HIS A 78 -1.59 -4.57 -0.08
C HIS A 78 -1.19 -6.04 -0.23
N PHE A 79 -2.16 -6.96 -0.29
CA PHE A 79 -1.85 -8.37 -0.49
C PHE A 79 -1.16 -8.64 -1.83
N VAL A 80 -1.68 -8.09 -2.93
CA VAL A 80 -1.10 -8.27 -4.28
C VAL A 80 0.27 -7.61 -4.38
N VAL A 81 0.45 -6.41 -3.82
CA VAL A 81 1.77 -5.76 -3.78
C VAL A 81 2.77 -6.59 -2.98
N ALA A 82 2.36 -7.19 -1.85
CA ALA A 82 3.23 -8.06 -1.07
C ALA A 82 3.73 -9.24 -1.91
N LEU A 83 2.83 -9.93 -2.61
CA LEU A 83 3.18 -11.04 -3.50
C LEU A 83 4.10 -10.59 -4.64
N TYR A 84 3.81 -9.45 -5.26
CA TYR A 84 4.61 -8.90 -6.34
C TYR A 84 6.03 -8.58 -5.88
N ILE A 85 6.20 -7.80 -4.81
CA ILE A 85 7.53 -7.42 -4.30
C ILE A 85 8.29 -8.64 -3.77
N PHE A 86 7.61 -9.62 -3.17
CA PHE A 86 8.25 -10.87 -2.76
C PHE A 86 8.76 -11.68 -3.96
N SER A 87 8.00 -11.70 -5.06
CA SER A 87 8.45 -12.29 -6.32
C SER A 87 9.70 -11.59 -6.87
N LEU A 88 9.73 -10.25 -6.85
CA LEU A 88 10.92 -9.49 -7.25
C LEU A 88 12.13 -9.77 -6.35
N TYR A 89 11.91 -9.95 -5.04
CA TYR A 89 12.97 -10.32 -4.10
C TYR A 89 13.56 -11.70 -4.43
N ASN A 90 12.70 -12.70 -4.71
CA ASN A 90 13.15 -14.04 -5.12
C ASN A 90 13.90 -14.05 -6.46
N GLN A 91 13.71 -13.01 -7.28
CA GLN A 91 14.44 -12.78 -8.53
C GLN A 91 15.69 -11.89 -8.35
N SER A 92 16.04 -11.53 -7.11
CA SER A 92 17.15 -10.63 -6.78
C SER A 92 17.05 -9.23 -7.40
N ILE A 93 15.83 -8.77 -7.72
CA ILE A 93 15.57 -7.41 -8.26
C ILE A 93 15.48 -6.37 -7.13
N THR A 94 14.96 -6.77 -5.96
CA THR A 94 14.88 -5.90 -4.77
C THR A 94 15.84 -6.41 -3.68
N PRO A 95 16.41 -5.52 -2.84
CA PRO A 95 17.42 -5.86 -1.82
C PRO A 95 16.96 -6.90 -0.81
N HIS A 96 15.72 -6.72 -0.40
CA HIS A 96 15.23 -7.19 0.88
C HIS A 96 13.72 -7.35 0.79
N PRO A 97 13.16 -8.29 1.53
CA PRO A 97 11.72 -8.52 1.54
C PRO A 97 10.97 -7.46 2.38
N GLY A 98 11.64 -6.45 2.93
CA GLY A 98 11.04 -5.49 3.88
C GLY A 98 9.75 -4.85 3.39
N ALA A 99 9.71 -4.37 2.15
CA ALA A 99 8.49 -3.82 1.55
C ALA A 99 7.40 -4.90 1.38
N ALA A 100 7.76 -6.11 0.94
CA ALA A 100 6.80 -7.22 0.86
C ALA A 100 6.21 -7.58 2.23
N ILE A 101 7.04 -7.66 3.27
CA ILE A 101 6.64 -7.95 4.65
C ILE A 101 5.71 -6.84 5.18
N LEU A 102 6.04 -5.57 4.93
CA LEU A 102 5.19 -4.45 5.31
C LEU A 102 3.80 -4.57 4.69
N HIS A 103 3.73 -4.75 3.37
CA HIS A 103 2.46 -4.89 2.66
C HIS A 103 1.67 -6.14 3.12
N ALA A 104 2.33 -7.28 3.34
CA ALA A 104 1.68 -8.48 3.86
C ALA A 104 1.11 -8.27 5.27
N SER A 105 1.87 -7.59 6.14
CA SER A 105 1.44 -7.27 7.50
C SER A 105 0.24 -6.32 7.51
N LEU A 106 0.24 -5.30 6.64
CA LEU A 106 -0.90 -4.40 6.49
C LEU A 106 -2.14 -5.14 5.99
N ALA A 107 -2.01 -5.99 4.97
CA ALA A 107 -3.11 -6.82 4.50
C ALA A 107 -3.69 -7.70 5.63
N GLY A 108 -2.81 -8.35 6.41
CA GLY A 108 -3.18 -9.16 7.58
C GLY A 108 -3.90 -8.35 8.68
N ILE A 109 -3.35 -7.21 9.08
CA ILE A 109 -3.95 -6.35 10.10
C ILE A 109 -5.29 -5.79 9.61
N PHE A 110 -5.37 -5.36 8.36
CA PHE A 110 -6.59 -4.79 7.80
C PHE A 110 -7.69 -5.84 7.64
N ILE A 111 -7.37 -7.07 7.23
CA ILE A 111 -8.38 -8.13 7.16
C ILE A 111 -8.91 -8.48 8.56
N LEU A 112 -8.06 -8.50 9.59
CA LEU A 112 -8.52 -8.72 10.97
C LEU A 112 -9.44 -7.60 11.46
N ILE A 113 -9.08 -6.33 11.20
CA ILE A 113 -9.95 -5.19 11.53
C ILE A 113 -11.26 -5.25 10.74
N TYR A 114 -11.21 -5.66 9.48
CA TYR A 114 -12.38 -5.82 8.61
C TYR A 114 -13.32 -6.89 9.16
N LEU A 115 -12.84 -8.11 9.42
CA LEU A 115 -13.64 -9.22 9.95
C LEU A 115 -14.28 -8.85 11.30
N LYS A 116 -13.55 -8.15 12.18
CA LYS A 116 -14.09 -7.68 13.46
C LYS A 116 -15.25 -6.69 13.33
N ASN A 117 -15.34 -5.94 12.23
CA ASN A 117 -16.30 -4.83 12.08
C ASN A 117 -17.28 -5.03 10.91
N MET A 118 -17.20 -6.12 10.15
CA MET A 118 -17.96 -6.28 8.90
C MET A 118 -19.48 -6.31 9.09
N GLN A 119 -19.94 -6.72 10.28
CA GLN A 119 -21.37 -6.73 10.65
C GLN A 119 -21.97 -5.33 10.76
N LYS A 120 -21.16 -4.28 10.89
CA LYS A 120 -21.63 -2.88 10.97
C LYS A 120 -22.07 -2.32 9.62
N PHE A 121 -21.72 -2.99 8.51
CA PHE A 121 -22.31 -2.67 7.22
C PHE A 121 -23.72 -3.27 7.19
N SER A 122 -24.74 -2.42 7.34
CA SER A 122 -26.12 -2.83 7.03
C SER A 122 -26.19 -3.24 5.57
N LEU A 123 -26.98 -4.28 5.27
CA LEU A 123 -27.35 -4.64 3.91
C LEU A 123 -28.06 -3.47 3.22
#